data_AF-A0A6I7Y6X1-F1
#
_entry.id   AF-A0A6I7Y6X1-F1
#
_cell.length_a   1.000
_cell.length_b   1.000
_cell.length_c   1.000
_cell.angle_alpha   90.00
_cell.angle_beta   90.00
_cell.angle_gamma   90.00
#
_symmetry.space_group_name_H-M   'P 1'
#
loop_
_entity.id
_entity.type
_entity.pdbx_description
1 polymer ?
#
loop_
_entity_poly.entity_id
_entity_poly.type
_entity_poly.pdbx_seq_one_letter_code
_entity_poly.pdbx_strand_id
1 'polypeptide(L)'
;MERDGLVAVASDRHLELTDEGRRLATRVMRKHRLAECLLVDVIGLEWEQVHAEACRWEHVMSEAVERRVLELLRHPTESPYGNPIPG
;
A
#
# COMPACT_ATOMS: atom_id res chain seq x y z
N MET A 1 14.03 9.88 9.03
CA MET A 1 12.56 9.94 9.23
C MET A 1 12.15 11.15 10.05
N GLU A 2 12.60 11.29 11.30
CA GLU A 2 12.25 12.49 12.11
C GLU A 2 12.89 13.78 11.60
N ARG A 3 14.20 13.75 11.30
CA ARG A 3 14.89 14.86 10.62
C ARG A 3 14.24 15.26 9.29
N ASP A 4 13.67 14.29 8.59
CA ASP A 4 13.05 14.50 7.27
C ASP A 4 11.56 14.89 7.40
N GLY A 5 11.07 15.08 8.63
CA GLY A 5 9.71 15.55 8.92
C GLY A 5 8.61 14.51 8.65
N LEU A 6 8.94 13.22 8.59
CA LEU A 6 7.98 12.14 8.30
C LEU A 6 7.39 11.48 9.55
N VAL A 7 8.12 11.53 10.67
CA VAL A 7 7.74 10.91 11.94
C VAL A 7 8.13 11.86 13.06
N ALA A 8 7.34 11.93 14.14
CA ALA A 8 7.72 12.58 15.39
C ALA A 8 7.76 11.54 16.52
N VAL A 9 8.75 11.63 17.40
CA VAL A 9 8.77 10.83 18.63
C VAL A 9 8.05 11.62 19.73
N ALA A 10 6.92 11.10 20.20
CA ALA A 10 6.21 11.72 21.30
C ALA A 10 6.92 11.54 22.65
N SER A 11 6.47 12.29 23.65
CA SER A 11 7.09 12.34 24.98
C SER A 11 7.09 10.99 25.73
N ASP A 12 6.17 10.09 25.40
CA ASP A 12 6.06 8.73 25.92
C ASP A 12 6.74 7.68 25.01
N ARG A 13 7.48 8.13 23.99
CA ARG A 13 8.19 7.32 22.96
C ARG A 13 7.30 6.64 21.92
N HIS A 14 6.01 6.99 21.79
CA HIS A 14 5.25 6.55 20.62
C HIS A 14 5.71 7.30 19.35
N LEU A 15 5.60 6.64 18.19
CA LEU A 15 5.91 7.25 16.90
C LEU A 15 4.61 7.77 16.28
N GLU A 16 4.55 9.07 16.01
CA GLU A 16 3.45 9.68 15.25
C GLU A 16 3.90 9.96 13.82
N LEU A 17 3.10 9.55 12.85
CA LEU A 17 3.28 10.02 11.49
C LEU A 17 2.84 11.49 11.43
N THR A 18 3.71 12.35 10.90
CA THR A 18 3.30 13.69 10.49
C THR A 18 2.30 13.60 9.35
N ASP A 19 1.63 14.70 9.00
CA ASP A 19 0.68 14.71 7.87
C ASP A 19 1.34 14.23 6.57
N GLU A 20 2.58 14.66 6.31
CA GLU A 20 3.34 14.21 5.16
C GLU A 20 3.74 12.73 5.26
N GLY A 21 4.20 12.27 6.43
CA GLY A 21 4.49 10.86 6.66
C GLY A 21 3.28 9.96 6.47
N ARG A 22 2.11 10.41 6.96
CA ARG A 22 0.84 9.72 6.79
C ARG A 22 0.42 9.65 5.33
N ARG A 23 0.53 10.75 4.59
CA ARG A 23 0.24 10.79 3.14
C ARG A 23 1.10 9.79 2.37
N LEU A 24 2.40 9.75 2.66
CA LEU A 24 3.33 8.81 2.03
C LEU A 24 3.02 7.35 2.41
N ALA A 25 2.77 7.08 3.70
CA ALA A 25 2.42 5.74 4.18
C ALA A 25 1.11 5.23 3.55
N THR A 26 0.09 6.08 3.46
CA THR A 26 -1.16 5.76 2.77
C THR A 26 -0.93 5.40 1.30
N ARG A 27 -0.07 6.14 0.60
CA ARG A 27 0.24 5.86 -0.81
C ARG A 27 0.94 4.51 -0.99
N VAL A 28 1.87 4.16 -0.11
CA VAL A 28 2.53 2.85 -0.12
C VAL A 28 1.50 1.74 0.12
N MET A 29 0.67 1.89 1.15
CA MET A 29 -0.35 0.89 1.47
C MET A 29 -1.43 0.73 0.40
N ARG A 30 -1.77 1.80 -0.31
CA ARG A 30 -2.67 1.73 -1.48
C ARG A 30 -2.05 0.87 -2.59
N LYS A 31 -0.77 1.10 -2.92
CA LYS A 31 -0.03 0.30 -3.91
C LYS A 31 0.08 -1.16 -3.50
N HIS A 32 0.35 -1.42 -2.22
CA HIS A 32 0.42 -2.76 -1.64
C HIS A 32 -0.88 -3.53 -1.90
N ARG A 33 -2.00 -2.98 -1.45
CA ARG A 33 -3.29 -3.67 -1.55
C ARG A 33 -3.75 -3.85 -3.01
N LEU A 34 -3.46 -2.88 -3.88
CA LEU A 34 -3.72 -3.03 -5.31
C LEU A 34 -2.83 -4.09 -5.97
N ALA A 35 -1.56 -4.20 -5.54
CA ALA A 35 -0.69 -5.29 -5.96
C ALA A 35 -1.21 -6.64 -5.48
N GLU A 36 -1.69 -6.75 -4.24
CA GLU A 36 -2.30 -7.99 -3.72
C GLU A 36 -3.51 -8.41 -4.57
N CYS A 37 -4.44 -7.49 -4.86
CA CYS A 37 -5.58 -7.77 -5.73
C CYS A 37 -5.13 -8.21 -7.13
N LEU A 38 -4.18 -7.50 -7.76
CA LEU A 38 -3.68 -7.86 -9.08
C LEU A 38 -3.03 -9.25 -9.10
N LEU A 39 -2.24 -9.57 -8.08
CA LEU A 39 -1.53 -10.84 -7.96
C LEU A 39 -2.50 -12.01 -7.78
N VAL A 40 -3.59 -11.82 -7.03
CA VAL A 40 -4.62 -12.85 -6.84
C VAL A 40 -5.55 -12.95 -8.04
N ASP A 41 -6.19 -11.84 -8.42
CA ASP A 41 -7.35 -11.86 -9.32
C ASP A 41 -6.97 -11.98 -10.80
N VAL A 42 -5.76 -11.53 -11.17
CA VAL A 42 -5.31 -11.49 -12.58
C VAL A 42 -4.15 -12.44 -12.84
N ILE A 43 -3.13 -12.42 -11.98
CA ILE A 43 -1.93 -13.25 -12.15
C ILE A 43 -2.16 -14.67 -11.65
N GLY A 44 -2.97 -14.85 -10.60
CA GLY A 44 -3.26 -16.15 -10.01
C GLY A 44 -2.10 -16.70 -9.17
N LEU A 45 -1.38 -15.83 -8.46
CA LEU A 45 -0.32 -16.24 -7.53
C LEU A 45 -0.92 -16.91 -6.29
N GLU A 46 -0.23 -17.91 -5.73
CA GLU A 46 -0.62 -18.59 -4.50
C GLU A 46 -0.81 -17.60 -3.34
N TRP A 47 -1.92 -17.75 -2.61
CA TRP A 47 -2.38 -16.75 -1.63
C TRP A 47 -1.37 -16.49 -0.51
N GLU A 48 -0.58 -17.49 -0.12
CA GLU A 48 0.47 -17.35 0.89
C GLU A 48 1.69 -16.55 0.41
N GLN A 49 1.89 -16.44 -0.91
CA GLN A 49 3.01 -15.74 -1.53
C GLN A 49 2.68 -14.28 -1.87
N VAL A 50 1.39 -13.97 -2.04
CA VAL A 50 0.88 -12.68 -2.50
C VAL A 50 1.38 -11.53 -1.63
N HIS A 51 1.25 -11.62 -0.31
CA HIS A 51 1.68 -10.54 0.60
C HIS A 51 3.17 -10.22 0.46
N ALA A 52 4.02 -11.26 0.41
CA ALA A 52 5.47 -11.08 0.33
C ALA A 52 5.89 -10.47 -1.02
N GLU A 53 5.21 -10.80 -2.11
CA GLU A 53 5.43 -10.20 -3.43
C GLU A 53 4.92 -8.75 -3.48
N ALA A 54 3.72 -8.50 -2.95
CA ALA A 54 3.14 -7.16 -2.87
C ALA A 54 4.03 -6.18 -2.08
N CYS A 55 4.65 -6.63 -0.97
CA CYS A 55 5.63 -5.83 -0.21
C CYS A 55 6.85 -5.40 -1.04
N ARG A 56 7.20 -6.13 -2.10
CA ARG A 56 8.26 -5.68 -3.03
C ARG A 56 7.71 -4.72 -4.06
N TRP A 57 6.51 -5.00 -4.57
CA TRP A 57 5.88 -4.26 -5.65
C TRP A 57 5.43 -2.86 -5.21
N GLU A 58 5.02 -2.69 -3.96
CA GLU A 58 4.55 -1.41 -3.42
C GLU A 58 5.58 -0.27 -3.57
N HIS A 59 6.86 -0.59 -3.60
CA HIS A 59 7.95 0.38 -3.71
C HIS A 59 8.34 0.73 -5.15
N VAL A 60 7.95 -0.11 -6.13
CA VAL A 60 8.34 0.06 -7.55
C VAL A 60 7.14 0.38 -8.46
N MET A 61 5.92 0.22 -7.96
CA MET A 61 4.70 0.53 -8.71
C MET A 61 4.56 2.05 -8.90
N SER A 62 4.60 2.50 -10.14
CA SER A 62 4.35 3.91 -10.49
C SER A 62 2.87 4.29 -10.34
N GLU A 63 2.56 5.58 -10.20
CA GLU A 63 1.18 6.08 -10.16
C GLU A 63 0.41 5.83 -11.47
N ALA A 64 1.11 5.72 -12.60
CA ALA A 64 0.50 5.38 -13.89
C ALA A 64 0.03 3.91 -13.92
N VAL A 65 0.87 2.99 -13.44
CA VAL A 65 0.51 1.57 -13.32
C VAL A 65 -0.65 1.41 -12.35
N GLU A 66 -0.57 2.08 -11.20
CA GLU A 66 -1.61 2.03 -10.17
C GLU A 66 -3.00 2.43 -10.69
N ARG A 67 -3.10 3.53 -11.45
CA ARG A 67 -4.36 3.94 -12.10
C ARG A 67 -4.87 2.89 -13.07
N ARG A 68 -3.97 2.27 -13.83
CA ARG A 68 -4.35 1.23 -14.79
C ARG A 68 -4.82 -0.05 -14.09
N VAL A 69 -4.18 -0.40 -12.97
CA VAL A 69 -4.57 -1.54 -12.12
C VAL A 69 -5.94 -1.30 -11.50
N LEU A 70 -6.22 -0.09 -11.00
CA LEU A 70 -7.54 0.29 -10.49
C LEU A 70 -8.65 0.07 -11.53
N GLU A 71 -8.44 0.52 -12.76
CA GLU A 71 -9.39 0.30 -13.86
C GLU A 71 -9.54 -1.19 -14.19
N LEU A 72 -8.43 -1.92 -14.26
CA LEU A 72 -8.41 -3.35 -14.58
C LEU A 72 -9.21 -4.16 -13.56
N LEU A 73 -9.08 -3.82 -12.28
CA LEU A 73 -9.74 -4.47 -11.15
C LEU A 73 -11.15 -3.92 -10.85
N ARG A 74 -11.66 -3.00 -11.69
CA ARG A 74 -12.99 -2.37 -11.53
C ARG A 74 -13.19 -1.68 -10.18
N HIS A 75 -12.19 -0.92 -9.73
CA HIS A 75 -12.24 -0.13 -8.50
C HIS A 75 -12.52 -0.97 -7.23
N PRO A 76 -11.62 -1.89 -6.86
CA PRO A 76 -11.76 -2.66 -5.63
C PRO A 76 -11.70 -1.74 -4.41
N THR A 77 -12.46 -2.07 -3.37
CA THR A 77 -12.48 -1.33 -2.09
C THR A 77 -11.73 -2.05 -0.97
N GLU A 78 -11.40 -3.33 -1.16
CA GLU A 78 -10.76 -4.18 -0.16
C GLU A 78 -9.68 -5.06 -0.81
N SER A 79 -8.64 -5.36 -0.05
CA SER A 79 -7.62 -6.35 -0.39
C SER A 79 -8.16 -7.79 -0.26
N PRO A 80 -7.47 -8.80 -0.83
CA PRO A 80 -7.83 -10.21 -0.66
C PRO A 80 -7.83 -10.70 0.81
N TYR A 81 -7.25 -9.92 1.72
CA TYR A 81 -7.20 -10.17 3.16
C TYR A 81 -8.29 -9.43 3.95
N GLY A 82 -9.22 -8.75 3.28
CA GLY A 82 -10.32 -8.00 3.92
C GLY A 82 -9.93 -6.62 4.47
N ASN A 83 -8.70 -6.15 4.23
CA ASN A 83 -8.30 -4.80 4.62
C ASN A 83 -8.77 -3.77 3.58
N PRO A 84 -9.35 -2.62 3.99
CA PRO A 84 -9.86 -1.61 3.06
C PRO A 84 -8.72 -0.97 2.28
N ILE A 85 -8.89 -0.66 0.98
CA ILE A 85 -7.87 0.05 0.20
C ILE A 85 -7.94 1.54 0.56
N PRO A 86 -6.85 2.17 1.07
CA PRO A 86 -6.89 3.53 1.59
C PRO A 86 -6.63 4.55 0.49
N GLY A 87 -7.12 5.78 0.69
CA GLY A 87 -6.98 6.89 -0.27
C GLY A 87 -8.11 6.94 -1.27
#